data_AF-A0A9D6HUI5-F1
#
_entry.id   AF-A0A9D6HUI5-F1
#
_cell.length_a   1.000
_cell.length_b   1.000
_cell.length_c   1.000
_cell.angle_alpha   90.00
_cell.angle_beta   90.00
_cell.angle_gamma   90.00
#
_symmetry.space_group_name_H-M   'P 1'
#
loop_
_entity.id
_entity.type
_entity.pdbx_description
1 polymer ?
#
loop_
_entity_poly.entity_id
_entity_poly.type
_entity_poly.pdbx_seq_one_letter_code
_entity_poly.pdbx_strand_id
1 'polypeptide(L)'
;MKRRPFWTLLALPGGELVEDTSLPALGRNGSCSVPLSPEDMIPMPFGAEICLLPGRRPPGKPLSGDRRPFSNAASAILPPGYLRLLLPAFQRNPRAPTLPLLGFTCVAWRDDRFWVAAQETDDTRKWDPSQYHTVGLPHLIKARLKRRPENRLLSHLAVCALDSGCYNAQNIFYERWEGGIPVSPACNSTCRGCISLQPSKRVPSPQNRISFVPTVEEMTEVVLHHLESSPEAIASFG
;
A
#
# COMPACT_ATOMS: atom_id res chain seq x y z
N MET A 1 -2.75 -36.58 7.00
CA MET A 1 -2.07 -36.09 5.77
C MET A 1 -1.17 -34.91 6.14
N LYS A 2 0.14 -34.96 5.86
CA LYS A 2 1.01 -33.79 6.03
C LYS A 2 0.60 -32.74 4.99
N ARG A 3 0.23 -31.52 5.44
CA ARG A 3 -0.09 -30.41 4.53
C ARG A 3 1.15 -30.12 3.66
N ARG A 4 0.94 -29.88 2.36
CA ARG A 4 2.01 -29.47 1.45
C ARG A 4 2.61 -28.14 1.96
N PRO A 5 3.95 -27.99 1.93
CA PRO A 5 4.57 -26.74 2.34
C PRO A 5 4.25 -25.64 1.34
N PHE A 6 4.47 -24.40 1.76
CA PHE A 6 4.55 -23.27 0.84
C PHE A 6 5.91 -23.33 0.13
N TRP A 7 5.90 -23.28 -1.19
CA TRP A 7 7.10 -23.33 -2.02
C TRP A 7 7.59 -21.94 -2.37
N THR A 8 8.92 -21.82 -2.46
CA THR A 8 9.57 -20.58 -2.85
C THR A 8 9.25 -20.26 -4.30
N LEU A 9 9.00 -18.98 -4.59
CA LEU A 9 8.93 -18.46 -5.94
C LEU A 9 10.27 -17.84 -6.34
N LEU A 10 10.77 -18.27 -7.49
CA LEU A 10 11.93 -17.71 -8.15
C LEU A 10 11.47 -16.87 -9.33
N ALA A 11 12.09 -15.72 -9.50
CA ALA A 11 11.92 -14.90 -10.68
C ALA A 11 13.16 -15.00 -11.55
N LEU A 12 12.96 -15.52 -12.76
CA LEU A 12 14.00 -15.68 -13.78
C LEU A 12 14.36 -14.32 -14.41
N PRO A 13 15.51 -14.20 -15.09
CA PRO A 13 15.92 -12.95 -15.73
C PRO A 13 14.90 -12.37 -16.72
N GLY A 14 14.09 -13.23 -17.36
CA GLY A 14 13.03 -12.83 -18.30
C GLY A 14 11.73 -12.36 -17.62
N GLY A 15 11.66 -12.34 -16.28
CA GLY A 15 10.45 -11.97 -15.53
C GLY A 15 9.50 -13.12 -15.25
N GLU A 16 9.76 -14.31 -15.80
CA GLU A 16 9.00 -15.53 -15.52
C GLU A 16 9.16 -15.95 -14.05
N LEU A 17 8.04 -16.35 -13.46
CA LEU A 17 8.00 -16.89 -12.10
C LEU A 17 7.94 -18.42 -12.18
N VAL A 18 8.84 -19.07 -11.46
CA VAL A 18 8.85 -20.52 -11.33
C VAL A 18 8.80 -20.91 -9.86
N GLU A 19 8.01 -21.91 -9.52
CA GLU A 19 8.06 -22.51 -8.19
C GLU A 19 9.32 -23.35 -8.03
N ASP A 20 9.85 -23.36 -6.81
CA ASP A 20 10.95 -24.23 -6.43
C ASP A 20 10.51 -25.17 -5.32
N THR A 21 10.09 -26.37 -5.73
CA THR A 21 9.62 -27.44 -4.84
C THR A 21 10.75 -28.10 -4.04
N SER A 22 12.00 -27.71 -4.26
CA SER A 22 13.12 -28.08 -3.41
C SER A 22 13.32 -27.08 -2.25
N LEU A 23 12.56 -25.98 -2.16
CA LEU A 23 12.71 -24.95 -1.12
C LEU A 23 11.39 -24.55 -0.47
N PRO A 24 11.18 -24.89 0.81
CA PRO A 24 10.15 -24.26 1.60
C PRO A 24 10.36 -22.73 1.61
N ALA A 25 9.31 -21.98 1.29
CA ALA A 25 9.31 -20.54 1.38
C ALA A 25 9.50 -20.09 2.83
N LEU A 26 10.20 -18.97 2.99
CA LEU A 26 10.44 -18.31 4.27
C LEU A 26 9.91 -16.88 4.21
N GLY A 27 9.31 -16.45 5.31
CA GLY A 27 8.98 -15.05 5.57
C GLY A 27 10.04 -14.41 6.46
N ARG A 28 10.02 -13.09 6.57
CA ARG A 28 10.91 -12.35 7.46
C ARG A 28 10.11 -11.58 8.51
N ASN A 29 10.34 -11.91 9.77
CA ASN A 29 9.86 -11.17 10.93
C ASN A 29 11.05 -10.43 11.56
N GLY A 30 11.06 -9.10 11.45
CA GLY A 30 12.21 -8.29 11.84
C GLY A 30 13.48 -8.69 11.08
N SER A 31 14.49 -9.16 11.80
CA SER A 31 15.77 -9.66 11.27
C SER A 31 15.79 -11.18 11.04
N CYS A 32 14.77 -11.91 11.49
CA CYS A 32 14.74 -13.37 11.45
C CYS A 32 13.97 -13.88 10.22
N SER A 33 14.53 -14.89 9.55
CA SER A 33 13.78 -15.68 8.57
C SER A 33 13.02 -16.79 9.30
N VAL A 34 11.73 -16.90 9.05
CA VAL A 34 10.83 -17.84 9.73
C VAL A 34 10.08 -18.71 8.71
N PRO A 35 9.78 -19.98 9.04
CA PRO A 35 8.87 -20.80 8.24
C PRO A 35 7.50 -20.14 8.13
N LEU A 36 6.82 -20.38 7.01
CA LEU A 36 5.46 -19.87 6.80
C LEU A 36 4.43 -20.78 7.50
N SER A 37 3.65 -20.21 8.41
CA SER A 37 2.50 -20.89 9.01
C SER A 37 1.27 -20.72 8.12
N PRO A 38 0.41 -21.74 7.92
CA PRO A 38 -0.84 -21.59 7.19
C PRO A 38 -1.79 -20.53 7.77
N GLU A 39 -1.66 -20.18 9.05
CA GLU A 39 -2.49 -19.15 9.70
C GLU A 39 -2.09 -17.72 9.34
N ASP A 40 -0.83 -17.51 8.91
CA ASP A 40 -0.32 -16.20 8.49
C ASP A 40 -0.53 -15.94 6.99
N MET A 41 -1.11 -16.89 6.27
CA MET A 41 -1.10 -16.91 4.82
C MET A 41 -2.52 -16.97 4.26
N ILE A 42 -2.85 -16.03 3.38
CA ILE A 42 -4.09 -16.03 2.61
C ILE A 42 -3.79 -16.26 1.12
N PRO A 43 -4.74 -16.79 0.33
CA PRO A 43 -4.65 -16.72 -1.12
C PRO A 43 -4.42 -15.26 -1.54
N MET A 44 -3.54 -15.04 -2.52
CA MET A 44 -3.23 -13.69 -2.99
C MET A 44 -4.51 -12.98 -3.44
N PRO A 45 -4.85 -11.81 -2.85
CA PRO A 45 -6.09 -11.13 -3.17
C PRO A 45 -6.05 -10.49 -4.56
N PHE A 46 -7.22 -10.25 -5.14
CA PHE A 46 -7.34 -9.50 -6.39
C PHE A 46 -6.77 -8.09 -6.22
N GLY A 47 -6.09 -7.57 -7.25
CA GLY A 47 -5.43 -6.26 -7.20
C GLY A 47 -4.06 -6.26 -6.51
N ALA A 48 -3.61 -7.39 -5.94
CA ALA A 48 -2.22 -7.52 -5.53
C ALA A 48 -1.31 -7.72 -6.74
N GLU A 49 -0.07 -7.26 -6.64
CA GLU A 49 0.93 -7.32 -7.71
C GLU A 49 2.15 -8.13 -7.25
N ILE A 50 2.64 -9.04 -8.10
CA ILE A 50 3.92 -9.70 -7.86
C ILE A 50 5.07 -8.76 -8.23
N CYS A 51 6.07 -8.71 -7.36
CA CYS A 51 7.27 -7.91 -7.56
C CYS A 51 8.53 -8.78 -7.58
N LEU A 52 9.39 -8.49 -8.55
CA LEU A 52 10.77 -8.94 -8.56
C LEU A 52 11.56 -8.24 -7.45
N LEU A 53 12.49 -8.97 -6.80
CA LEU A 53 13.47 -8.37 -5.91
C LEU A 53 14.88 -8.43 -6.55
N PRO A 54 15.27 -7.45 -7.39
CA PRO A 54 16.55 -7.49 -8.10
C PRO A 54 17.75 -7.62 -7.16
N GLY A 55 18.68 -8.50 -7.50
CA GLY A 55 19.93 -8.70 -6.76
C GLY A 55 19.72 -9.42 -5.41
N ARG A 56 18.54 -10.00 -5.16
CA ARG A 56 18.20 -10.66 -3.90
C ARG A 56 17.82 -12.10 -4.19
N ARG A 57 18.47 -13.06 -3.54
CA ARG A 57 18.17 -14.49 -3.70
C ARG A 57 17.22 -14.94 -2.60
N PRO A 58 16.34 -15.93 -2.83
CA PRO A 58 15.61 -16.53 -1.74
C PRO A 58 16.57 -17.20 -0.74
N PRO A 59 16.27 -17.17 0.56
CA PRO A 59 17.10 -17.78 1.58
C PRO A 59 16.82 -19.28 1.70
N GLY A 60 17.79 -20.01 2.25
CA GLY A 60 17.67 -21.44 2.55
C GLY A 60 18.55 -22.30 1.65
N LYS A 61 18.60 -23.60 1.97
CA LYS A 61 19.32 -24.61 1.19
C LYS A 61 18.31 -25.54 0.52
N PRO A 62 18.46 -25.85 -0.79
CA PRO A 62 17.63 -26.85 -1.45
C PRO A 62 17.63 -28.17 -0.67
N LEU A 63 16.46 -28.80 -0.60
CA LEU A 63 16.28 -30.14 -0.04
C LEU A 63 17.12 -31.18 -0.81
N SER A 64 17.37 -30.98 -2.10
CA SER A 64 18.21 -31.85 -2.93
C SER A 64 19.72 -31.64 -2.76
N GLY A 65 20.14 -30.49 -2.20
CA GLY A 65 21.56 -30.12 -2.09
C GLY A 65 22.16 -29.42 -3.32
N ASP A 66 21.41 -29.25 -4.42
CA ASP A 66 21.94 -28.71 -5.68
C ASP A 66 22.21 -27.20 -5.68
N ARG A 67 23.25 -26.77 -6.39
CA ARG A 67 23.50 -25.34 -6.64
C ARG A 67 22.55 -24.80 -7.71
N ARG A 68 21.85 -23.72 -7.38
CA ARG A 68 20.89 -23.08 -8.30
C ARG A 68 21.53 -22.02 -9.20
N PRO A 69 21.06 -21.88 -10.45
CA PRO A 69 21.33 -20.68 -11.23
C PRO A 69 20.79 -19.44 -10.51
N PHE A 70 21.45 -18.29 -10.73
CA PHE A 70 21.07 -17.05 -10.06
C PHE A 70 19.65 -16.64 -10.46
N SER A 71 18.73 -16.70 -9.51
CA SER A 71 17.37 -16.21 -9.65
C SER A 71 17.07 -15.20 -8.54
N ASN A 72 16.21 -14.24 -8.84
CA ASN A 72 15.78 -13.28 -7.85
C ASN A 72 14.63 -13.86 -7.01
N ALA A 73 14.55 -13.45 -5.75
CA ALA A 73 13.39 -13.69 -4.91
C ALA A 73 12.18 -12.89 -5.45
N ALA A 74 10.99 -13.44 -5.24
CA ALA A 74 9.73 -12.74 -5.48
C ALA A 74 9.15 -12.15 -4.18
N SER A 75 8.28 -11.17 -4.33
CA SER A 75 7.47 -10.55 -3.28
C SER A 75 6.10 -10.18 -3.86
N ALA A 76 5.17 -9.71 -3.03
CA ALA A 76 3.94 -9.11 -3.49
C ALA A 76 3.73 -7.73 -2.86
N ILE A 77 2.97 -6.87 -3.54
CA ILE A 77 2.38 -5.65 -2.99
C ILE A 77 0.88 -5.89 -2.91
N LEU A 78 0.29 -5.56 -1.76
CA LEU A 78 -1.14 -5.75 -1.53
C LEU A 78 -1.90 -4.45 -1.82
N PRO A 79 -3.16 -4.53 -2.26
CA PRO A 79 -4.05 -3.38 -2.26
C PRO A 79 -4.31 -2.92 -0.81
N PRO A 80 -4.89 -1.72 -0.61
CA PRO A 80 -5.36 -1.28 0.71
C PRO A 80 -6.36 -2.27 1.32
N GLY A 81 -6.46 -2.26 2.65
CA GLY A 81 -7.34 -3.17 3.41
C GLY A 81 -6.68 -4.46 3.90
N TYR A 82 -5.38 -4.65 3.64
CA TYR A 82 -4.61 -5.81 4.13
C TYR A 82 -3.44 -5.39 5.03
N LEU A 83 -3.33 -6.04 6.18
CA LEU A 83 -2.15 -6.01 7.04
C LEU A 83 -1.13 -7.03 6.55
N ARG A 84 0.14 -6.61 6.43
CA ARG A 84 1.26 -7.50 6.11
C ARG A 84 1.78 -8.16 7.37
N LEU A 85 1.84 -9.48 7.39
CA LEU A 85 2.30 -10.25 8.55
C LEU A 85 3.80 -10.55 8.48
N LEU A 86 4.34 -10.81 7.28
CA LEU A 86 5.76 -11.10 7.07
C LEU A 86 6.33 -10.35 5.87
N LEU A 87 7.54 -9.83 6.01
CA LEU A 87 8.30 -9.26 4.89
C LEU A 87 8.85 -10.39 4.00
N PRO A 88 9.18 -10.14 2.73
CA PRO A 88 9.86 -11.14 1.92
C PRO A 88 11.23 -11.48 2.52
N ALA A 89 11.52 -12.77 2.68
CA ALA A 89 12.84 -13.22 3.10
C ALA A 89 13.77 -13.29 1.88
N PHE A 90 14.99 -12.79 2.02
CA PHE A 90 16.00 -12.86 0.97
C PHE A 90 17.42 -12.67 1.51
N GLN A 91 18.40 -13.16 0.75
CA GLN A 91 19.81 -12.82 0.88
C GLN A 91 20.15 -11.73 -0.15
N ARG A 92 20.62 -10.57 0.34
CA ARG A 92 20.94 -9.41 -0.50
C ARG A 92 22.37 -9.51 -1.03
N ASN A 93 22.55 -9.46 -2.34
CA ASN A 93 23.89 -9.30 -2.92
C ASN A 93 24.47 -7.92 -2.55
N PRO A 94 25.79 -7.77 -2.34
CA PRO A 94 26.40 -6.48 -2.04
C PRO A 94 26.14 -5.39 -3.08
N ARG A 95 25.99 -5.78 -4.36
CA ARG A 95 25.68 -4.89 -5.49
C ARG A 95 24.19 -4.75 -5.79
N ALA A 96 23.30 -5.29 -4.94
CA ALA A 96 21.87 -5.21 -5.18
C ALA A 96 21.38 -3.76 -5.11
N PRO A 97 20.51 -3.31 -6.03
CA PRO A 97 19.98 -1.95 -5.99
C PRO A 97 19.11 -1.72 -4.75
N THR A 98 18.99 -0.44 -4.37
CA THR A 98 17.99 0.00 -3.40
C THR A 98 16.60 -0.24 -3.98
N LEU A 99 15.72 -0.90 -3.21
CA LEU A 99 14.33 -1.08 -3.62
C LEU A 99 13.55 0.21 -3.37
N PRO A 100 12.50 0.48 -4.17
CA PRO A 100 11.57 1.56 -3.86
C PRO A 100 10.91 1.31 -2.49
N LEU A 101 10.44 2.38 -1.84
CA LEU A 101 9.78 2.29 -0.53
C LEU A 101 8.32 1.84 -0.70
N LEU A 102 8.12 0.58 -1.09
CA LEU A 102 6.80 -0.03 -1.30
C LEU A 102 6.46 -1.03 -0.20
N GLY A 103 5.16 -1.33 -0.10
CA GLY A 103 4.58 -2.26 0.86
C GLY A 103 4.81 -3.73 0.54
N PHE A 104 6.06 -4.16 0.38
CA PHE A 104 6.39 -5.57 0.07
C PHE A 104 5.94 -6.54 1.18
N THR A 105 5.33 -7.66 0.78
CA THR A 105 5.00 -8.82 1.64
C THR A 105 5.62 -10.11 1.10
N CYS A 106 5.75 -11.12 1.97
CA CYS A 106 6.16 -12.46 1.57
C CYS A 106 5.11 -13.07 0.63
N VAL A 107 5.57 -13.72 -0.44
CA VAL A 107 4.75 -14.48 -1.38
C VAL A 107 5.30 -15.89 -1.54
N ALA A 108 4.42 -16.86 -1.70
CA ALA A 108 4.76 -18.25 -1.92
C ALA A 108 3.76 -18.93 -2.86
N TRP A 109 4.14 -20.10 -3.36
CA TRP A 109 3.27 -20.95 -4.18
C TRP A 109 2.80 -22.16 -3.39
N ARG A 110 1.51 -22.50 -3.50
CA ARG A 110 0.96 -23.73 -2.93
C ARG A 110 -0.39 -24.04 -3.57
N ASP A 111 -0.61 -25.29 -3.95
CA ASP A 111 -1.88 -25.79 -4.49
C ASP A 111 -2.37 -24.94 -5.69
N ASP A 112 -1.47 -24.78 -6.67
CA ASP A 112 -1.68 -24.12 -7.96
C ASP A 112 -2.11 -22.65 -7.89
N ARG A 113 -1.73 -21.95 -6.82
CA ARG A 113 -2.02 -20.53 -6.63
C ARG A 113 -0.97 -19.80 -5.80
N PHE A 114 -0.96 -18.48 -5.93
CA PHE A 114 -0.17 -17.58 -5.09
C PHE A 114 -0.79 -17.42 -3.70
N TRP A 115 0.07 -17.37 -2.68
CA TRP A 115 -0.28 -17.08 -1.29
C TRP A 115 0.61 -15.96 -0.77
N VAL A 116 0.06 -15.10 0.06
CA VAL A 116 0.76 -13.95 0.65
C VAL A 116 0.66 -13.96 2.16
N ALA A 117 1.70 -13.48 2.84
CA ALA A 117 1.71 -13.34 4.30
C ALA A 117 0.94 -12.09 4.72
N ALA A 118 -0.36 -12.21 4.88
CA ALA A 118 -1.25 -11.09 5.10
C ALA A 118 -2.55 -11.49 5.80
N GLN A 119 -3.21 -10.49 6.37
CA GLN A 119 -4.56 -10.60 6.92
C GLN A 119 -5.41 -9.46 6.37
N GLU A 120 -6.64 -9.76 5.96
CA GLU A 120 -7.63 -8.74 5.63
C GLU A 120 -8.08 -8.04 6.92
N THR A 121 -7.97 -6.72 6.95
CA THR A 121 -8.25 -5.89 8.13
C THR A 121 -9.32 -4.83 7.89
N ASP A 122 -9.73 -4.62 6.65
CA ASP A 122 -10.72 -3.61 6.29
C ASP A 122 -11.61 -4.12 5.14
N ASP A 123 -12.74 -3.45 4.92
CA ASP A 123 -13.64 -3.73 3.81
C ASP A 123 -13.02 -3.28 2.49
N THR A 124 -12.45 -4.23 1.76
CA THR A 124 -11.76 -4.01 0.48
C THR A 124 -12.63 -3.34 -0.58
N ARG A 125 -13.96 -3.45 -0.49
CA ARG A 125 -14.88 -2.76 -1.41
C ARG A 125 -14.72 -1.24 -1.30
N LYS A 126 -14.53 -0.70 -0.09
CA LYS A 126 -14.35 0.75 0.15
C LYS A 126 -13.06 1.28 -0.48
N TRP A 127 -12.13 0.41 -0.84
CA TRP A 127 -10.84 0.74 -1.44
C TRP A 127 -10.75 0.38 -2.92
N ASP A 128 -11.84 -0.12 -3.53
CA ASP A 128 -11.86 -0.48 -4.95
C ASP A 128 -11.61 0.74 -5.84
N PRO A 129 -10.51 0.76 -6.63
CA PRO A 129 -10.19 1.87 -7.52
C PRO A 129 -11.32 2.26 -8.49
N SER A 130 -12.20 1.32 -8.86
CA SER A 130 -13.31 1.60 -9.78
C SER A 130 -14.35 2.56 -9.19
N GLN A 131 -14.35 2.74 -7.87
CA GLN A 131 -15.26 3.64 -7.19
C GLN A 131 -14.73 5.08 -7.11
N TYR A 132 -13.44 5.28 -7.39
CA TYR A 132 -12.77 6.58 -7.29
C TYR A 132 -12.54 7.19 -8.67
N HIS A 133 -12.20 8.47 -8.73
CA HIS A 133 -11.99 9.21 -9.98
C HIS A 133 -13.15 9.13 -10.99
N THR A 134 -14.37 9.01 -10.49
CA THR A 134 -15.56 8.96 -11.34
C THR A 134 -15.73 10.27 -12.12
N VAL A 135 -16.39 10.19 -13.28
CA VAL A 135 -16.67 11.36 -14.13
C VAL A 135 -17.48 12.45 -13.39
N GLY A 136 -18.25 12.08 -12.36
CA GLY A 136 -19.04 13.00 -11.55
C GLY A 136 -18.26 13.78 -10.49
N LEU A 137 -17.05 13.32 -10.10
CA LEU A 137 -16.28 13.93 -9.02
C LEU A 137 -16.02 15.45 -9.20
N PRO A 138 -15.61 15.95 -10.39
CA PRO A 138 -15.39 17.38 -10.57
C PRO A 138 -16.65 18.22 -10.34
N HIS A 139 -17.84 17.67 -10.63
CA HIS A 139 -19.10 18.36 -10.40
C HIS A 139 -19.42 18.48 -8.90
N LEU A 140 -19.22 17.39 -8.13
CA LEU A 140 -19.39 17.37 -6.68
C LEU A 140 -18.46 18.37 -5.99
N ILE A 141 -17.19 18.38 -6.40
CA ILE A 141 -16.19 19.34 -5.91
C ILE A 141 -16.65 20.78 -6.17
N LYS A 142 -17.02 21.10 -7.41
CA LYS A 142 -17.46 22.45 -7.78
C LYS A 142 -18.69 22.88 -6.99
N ALA A 143 -19.65 21.99 -6.80
CA ALA A 143 -20.85 22.27 -6.00
C ALA A 143 -20.53 22.52 -4.53
N ARG A 144 -19.60 21.75 -3.94
CA ARG A 144 -19.16 21.94 -2.55
C ARG A 144 -18.42 23.26 -2.37
N LEU A 145 -17.46 23.57 -3.24
CA LEU A 145 -16.71 24.84 -3.20
C LEU A 145 -17.61 26.07 -3.38
N LYS A 146 -18.62 26.01 -4.25
CA LYS A 146 -19.56 27.13 -4.42
C LYS A 146 -20.36 27.44 -3.16
N ARG A 147 -20.66 26.44 -2.33
CA ARG A 147 -21.38 26.63 -1.06
C ARG A 147 -20.50 27.29 0.01
N ARG A 148 -19.18 27.07 -0.06
CA ARG A 148 -18.19 27.50 0.94
C ARG A 148 -16.91 28.01 0.28
N PRO A 149 -16.98 29.10 -0.50
CA PRO A 149 -15.86 29.58 -1.31
C PRO A 149 -14.69 30.10 -0.45
N GLU A 150 -14.97 30.54 0.77
CA GLU A 150 -13.98 31.10 1.68
C GLU A 150 -13.13 30.03 2.40
N ASN A 151 -13.56 28.76 2.38
CA ASN A 151 -12.90 27.68 3.13
C ASN A 151 -11.67 27.16 2.37
N ARG A 152 -10.48 27.53 2.85
CA ARG A 152 -9.21 27.20 2.20
C ARG A 152 -8.90 25.72 2.30
N LEU A 153 -9.32 25.05 3.38
CA LEU A 153 -9.14 23.61 3.55
C LEU A 153 -9.92 22.82 2.49
N LEU A 154 -11.18 23.19 2.22
CA LEU A 154 -11.95 22.59 1.12
C LEU A 154 -11.27 22.77 -0.23
N SER A 155 -10.72 23.96 -0.49
CA SER A 155 -9.98 24.25 -1.72
C SER A 155 -8.72 23.38 -1.85
N HIS A 156 -7.99 23.16 -0.75
CA HIS A 156 -6.83 22.26 -0.72
C HIS A 156 -7.24 20.80 -0.96
N LEU A 157 -8.30 20.33 -0.31
CA LEU A 157 -8.82 18.97 -0.49
C LEU A 157 -9.28 18.71 -1.93
N ALA A 158 -9.85 19.71 -2.61
CA ALA A 158 -10.21 19.60 -4.02
C ALA A 158 -9.00 19.29 -4.91
N VAL A 159 -7.88 19.96 -4.66
CA VAL A 159 -6.59 19.69 -5.35
C VAL A 159 -6.12 18.27 -5.03
N CYS A 160 -6.12 17.87 -3.75
CA CYS A 160 -5.72 16.51 -3.36
C CYS A 160 -6.61 15.42 -4.01
N ALA A 161 -7.91 15.68 -4.13
CA ALA A 161 -8.87 14.76 -4.73
C ALA A 161 -8.66 14.58 -6.24
N LEU A 162 -8.40 15.68 -6.97
CA LEU A 162 -8.25 15.67 -8.43
C LEU A 162 -6.84 15.35 -8.89
N ASP A 163 -5.83 16.02 -8.33
CA ASP A 163 -4.45 15.97 -8.83
C ASP A 163 -3.69 14.79 -8.22
N SER A 164 -3.76 14.64 -6.90
CA SER A 164 -3.05 13.57 -6.18
C SER A 164 -3.83 12.25 -6.12
N GLY A 165 -5.11 12.27 -6.50
CA GLY A 165 -5.98 11.10 -6.42
C GLY A 165 -6.20 10.55 -5.02
N CYS A 166 -6.14 11.40 -4.00
CA CYS A 166 -6.32 10.98 -2.61
C CYS A 166 -7.76 10.50 -2.38
N TYR A 167 -7.94 9.20 -2.11
CA TYR A 167 -9.25 8.59 -1.86
C TYR A 167 -9.96 9.24 -0.68
N ASN A 168 -9.25 9.49 0.41
CA ASN A 168 -9.79 10.16 1.59
C ASN A 168 -10.24 11.60 1.27
N ALA A 169 -9.56 12.32 0.39
CA ALA A 169 -10.00 13.65 -0.05
C ALA A 169 -11.22 13.56 -0.98
N GLN A 170 -11.26 12.58 -1.89
CA GLN A 170 -12.42 12.34 -2.74
C GLN A 170 -13.66 11.97 -1.91
N ASN A 171 -13.50 11.17 -0.86
CA ASN A 171 -14.56 10.75 0.03
C ASN A 171 -15.24 11.91 0.77
N ILE A 172 -14.53 13.01 1.03
CA ILE A 172 -15.14 14.26 1.53
C ILE A 172 -16.16 14.83 0.53
N PHE A 173 -15.93 14.67 -0.77
CA PHE A 173 -16.82 15.17 -1.83
C PHE A 173 -17.86 14.15 -2.30
N TYR A 174 -17.54 12.85 -2.21
CA TYR A 174 -18.49 11.77 -2.44
C TYR A 174 -19.45 11.58 -1.27
N GLU A 175 -19.13 12.15 -0.09
CA GLU A 175 -19.93 12.01 1.13
C GLU A 175 -20.09 10.53 1.52
N ARG A 176 -18.97 9.82 1.67
CA ARG A 176 -18.93 8.40 2.10
C ARG A 176 -17.64 8.06 2.84
N TRP A 177 -17.69 7.08 3.73
CA TRP A 177 -16.52 6.42 4.34
C TRP A 177 -15.52 7.38 5.01
N GLU A 178 -14.23 7.03 5.00
CA GLU A 178 -13.17 7.84 5.61
C GLU A 178 -12.85 9.08 4.77
N GLY A 179 -13.03 10.24 5.40
CA GLY A 179 -12.62 11.55 4.93
C GLY A 179 -11.46 12.10 5.78
N GLY A 180 -10.30 12.30 5.17
CA GLY A 180 -9.09 12.73 5.85
C GLY A 180 -8.77 14.20 5.58
N ILE A 181 -8.49 14.98 6.63
CA ILE A 181 -8.15 16.41 6.51
C ILE A 181 -6.74 16.73 7.02
N PRO A 182 -5.91 17.44 6.23
CA PRO A 182 -4.64 17.94 6.73
C PRO A 182 -4.86 19.16 7.64
N VAL A 183 -4.24 19.17 8.82
CA VAL A 183 -4.39 20.25 9.82
C VAL A 183 -3.08 20.95 10.14
N SER A 184 -1.95 20.43 9.66
CA SER A 184 -0.63 21.00 9.94
C SER A 184 0.26 21.11 8.69
N PRO A 185 0.90 22.26 8.44
CA PRO A 185 1.94 22.41 7.42
C PRO A 185 3.30 21.84 7.89
N ALA A 186 3.40 21.43 9.15
CA ALA A 186 4.62 20.89 9.75
C ALA A 186 4.41 19.46 10.26
N CYS A 187 5.45 18.64 10.14
CA CYS A 187 5.49 17.28 10.69
C CYS A 187 6.82 17.11 11.41
N ASN A 188 6.80 16.58 12.63
CA ASN A 188 8.01 16.30 13.42
C ASN A 188 8.77 15.04 12.96
N SER A 189 8.24 14.32 11.97
CA SER A 189 8.87 13.13 11.40
C SER A 189 9.76 13.48 10.21
N THR A 190 10.94 12.85 10.14
CA THR A 190 11.91 12.99 9.05
C THR A 190 11.89 11.76 8.13
N CYS A 191 10.70 11.45 7.61
CA CYS A 191 10.50 10.27 6.77
C CYS A 191 11.34 10.36 5.49
N ARG A 192 12.15 9.34 5.21
CA ARG A 192 12.93 9.25 3.95
C ARG A 192 12.05 9.25 2.69
N GLY A 193 10.81 8.78 2.80
CA GLY A 193 9.82 8.74 1.74
C GLY A 193 8.56 9.51 2.12
N CYS A 194 8.68 10.75 2.60
CA CYS A 194 7.52 11.55 2.95
C CYS A 194 6.61 11.76 1.72
N ILE A 195 5.33 11.42 1.87
CA ILE A 195 4.35 11.46 0.78
C ILE A 195 3.90 12.88 0.44
N SER A 196 4.06 13.83 1.35
CA SER A 196 3.62 15.22 1.18
C SER A 196 4.77 16.20 0.91
N LEU A 197 6.01 15.84 1.23
CA LEU A 197 7.17 16.72 1.06
C LEU A 197 8.45 15.95 0.74
N GLN A 198 9.03 16.24 -0.42
CA GLN A 198 10.35 15.73 -0.83
C GLN A 198 11.34 16.89 -0.93
N PRO A 199 12.19 17.13 0.11
CA PRO A 199 13.08 18.29 0.14
C PRO A 199 14.06 18.37 -1.03
N SER A 200 14.54 17.21 -1.49
CA SER A 200 15.51 17.14 -2.59
C SER A 200 14.91 17.45 -3.96
N LYS A 201 13.57 17.40 -4.09
CA LYS A 201 12.79 17.50 -5.36
C LYS A 201 13.21 16.54 -6.48
N ARG A 202 14.16 15.63 -6.24
CA ARG A 202 14.61 14.61 -7.22
C ARG A 202 13.52 13.58 -7.52
N VAL A 203 12.72 13.29 -6.51
CA VAL A 203 11.51 12.47 -6.61
C VAL A 203 10.35 13.36 -6.20
N PRO A 204 9.29 13.49 -7.01
CA PRO A 204 8.13 14.29 -6.63
C PRO A 204 7.40 13.64 -5.45
N SER A 205 6.83 14.47 -4.57
CA SER A 205 5.87 13.99 -3.58
C SER A 205 4.60 13.52 -4.30
N PRO A 206 4.00 12.37 -3.95
CA PRO A 206 2.72 11.95 -4.51
C PRO A 206 1.54 12.84 -4.06
N GLN A 207 1.70 13.60 -2.97
CA GLN A 207 0.68 14.51 -2.46
C GLN A 207 1.29 15.89 -2.16
N ASN A 208 0.45 16.92 -2.15
CA ASN A 208 0.85 18.28 -1.80
C ASN A 208 0.68 18.52 -0.30
N ARG A 209 1.74 18.96 0.38
CA ARG A 209 1.64 19.41 1.77
C ARG A 209 0.83 20.71 1.85
N ILE A 210 -0.09 20.78 2.81
CA ILE A 210 -0.81 22.02 3.13
C ILE A 210 0.17 23.12 3.53
N SER A 211 -0.04 24.34 3.07
CA SER A 211 0.88 25.48 3.28
C SER A 211 0.47 26.42 4.41
N PHE A 212 -0.64 26.13 5.08
CA PHE A 212 -1.21 26.94 6.15
C PHE A 212 -1.79 26.04 7.24
N VAL A 213 -2.07 26.62 8.41
CA VAL A 213 -2.86 25.96 9.46
C VAL A 213 -4.32 26.36 9.24
N PRO A 214 -5.23 25.42 8.96
CA PRO A 214 -6.65 25.72 8.85
C PRO A 214 -7.19 26.27 10.17
N THR A 215 -8.19 27.15 10.11
CA THR A 215 -8.89 27.59 11.33
C THR A 215 -9.78 26.46 11.86
N VAL A 216 -10.18 26.57 13.13
CA VAL A 216 -11.12 25.61 13.74
C VAL A 216 -12.44 25.59 12.97
N GLU A 217 -12.91 26.74 12.51
CA GLU A 217 -14.12 26.90 11.70
C GLU A 217 -13.99 26.20 10.35
N GLU A 218 -12.85 26.36 9.66
CA GLU A 218 -12.59 25.68 8.39
C GLU A 218 -12.61 24.15 8.55
N MET A 219 -11.98 23.63 9.61
CA MET A 219 -11.93 22.19 9.91
C MET A 219 -13.30 21.64 10.31
N THR A 220 -13.96 22.29 11.26
CA THR A 220 -15.26 21.83 11.79
C THR A 220 -16.33 21.86 10.71
N GLU A 221 -16.34 22.86 9.83
CA GLU A 221 -17.28 22.92 8.70
C GLU A 221 -17.13 21.72 7.73
N VAL A 222 -15.90 21.30 7.46
CA VAL A 222 -15.63 20.13 6.60
C VAL A 222 -16.05 18.84 7.30
N VAL A 223 -15.57 18.66 8.53
CA VAL A 223 -15.76 17.42 9.28
C VAL A 223 -17.23 17.21 9.65
N LEU A 224 -17.92 18.24 10.15
CA LEU A 224 -19.35 18.13 10.51
C LEU A 224 -20.19 17.79 9.29
N HIS A 225 -19.99 18.51 8.17
CA HIS A 225 -20.71 18.20 6.94
C HIS A 225 -20.47 16.76 6.48
N HIS A 226 -19.21 16.29 6.52
CA HIS A 226 -18.87 14.92 6.14
C HIS A 226 -19.55 13.90 7.04
N LEU A 227 -19.48 14.08 8.36
CA LEU A 227 -20.09 13.17 9.34
C LEU A 227 -21.62 13.15 9.25
N GLU A 228 -22.27 14.27 8.95
CA GLU A 228 -23.73 14.37 8.82
C GLU A 228 -24.25 13.83 7.49
N SER A 229 -23.47 13.96 6.42
CA SER A 229 -23.91 13.60 5.05
C SER A 229 -23.54 12.17 4.64
N SER A 230 -22.54 11.58 5.29
CA SER A 230 -21.94 10.31 4.86
C SER A 230 -22.38 9.12 5.72
N PRO A 231 -22.95 8.06 5.13
CA PRO A 231 -23.11 6.78 5.82
C PRO A 231 -21.73 6.19 6.18
N GLU A 232 -21.60 5.62 7.39
CA GLU A 232 -20.35 5.03 7.89
C GLU A 232 -19.16 6.00 7.87
N ALA A 233 -19.43 7.30 8.12
CA ALA A 233 -18.40 8.33 8.08
C ALA A 233 -17.31 8.08 9.12
N ILE A 234 -16.05 8.22 8.69
CA ILE A 234 -14.90 8.39 9.58
C ILE A 234 -14.26 9.72 9.20
N ALA A 235 -13.93 10.53 10.19
CA ALA A 235 -13.13 11.73 9.98
C ALA A 235 -11.75 11.53 10.62
N SER A 236 -10.70 11.60 9.82
CA SER A 236 -9.31 11.54 10.27
C SER A 236 -8.61 12.86 10.00
N PHE A 237 -7.64 13.21 10.85
CA PHE A 237 -6.91 14.48 10.73
C PHE A 237 -5.45 14.35 11.17
N GLY A 238 -4.54 15.11 10.53
CA GLY A 238 -3.10 15.06 10.80
C GLY A 238 -2.27 16.15 10.14
#